data_AF-A0A2E4WUQ4-F1
#
_entry.id   AF-A0A2E4WUQ4-F1
#
_cell.length_a   1.000
_cell.length_b   1.000
_cell.length_c   1.000
_cell.angle_alpha   90.00
_cell.angle_beta   90.00
_cell.angle_gamma   90.00
#
_symmetry.space_group_name_H-M   'P 1'
#
loop_
_entity.id
_entity.type
_entity.pdbx_description
1 polymer ?
#
loop_
_entity_poly.entity_id
_entity_poly.type
_entity_poly.pdbx_seq_one_letter_code
_entity_poly.pdbx_strand_id
1 'polypeptide(L)'
;MRFGGIALKVLFAHGFEGSPEGSKPTYMKDALGWDVTAPIMSELGWSIASQTEVLVRHLDEERFDLVVGSSMGGLAAANASSLRPQAETRLLLIAPAFGLAENWEGMEEAGRNAWKATGERRYTGYDLDIVLPWEFMESAEKMSWPIPAHPTAIMHGKFDEVVPISLSRKVAEECENVLLHEIDDTHRMKNSMRFIQEVVSNLMHGTEISSFDITEIGEYDSTDEKDKLEVPRLVSNEVKDDSDQVASLEENNGQNPDLISDAEKKSDEAEKDIEQIQAEMKRLEAEMALKKEVLESSKEEIKTEKKALEREQEKAQKEERSVEVEEALKKAKEEIIEAKAEAEAARKRADVEETEAEEARLLAEIEEAEAEEARAEADAAEKRVEDAVRKAEHAGKDIDHLSEELERDKREEMILHRVAERQDQIDWAQIGIAEDSERDDLTSIKGIDQFTEKKLNALGILTYMQISNFDSETTDIVNDSLEFVPGRVEEMSWTQQAKTIIRLEGVDSGSERPVLISDESEMEGAKMVKINWAQIGEAGDRKSDNLTKIKGVDVKIEKKLKVLGIRTFDQISKMDKDTEDAVNEALGLMPDRVSKMLWAQQALSLRDS
;
A
#
# COMPACT_ATOMS: atom_id res chain seq x y z
N MET A 1 -11.55 12.30 29.02
CA MET A 1 -11.26 12.33 30.50
C MET A 1 -10.17 13.35 30.80
N ARG A 2 -10.07 13.89 32.04
CA ARG A 2 -8.89 14.66 32.49
C ARG A 2 -8.01 13.79 33.39
N PHE A 3 -6.76 13.52 33.00
CA PHE A 3 -5.82 12.79 33.83
C PHE A 3 -5.25 13.73 34.90
N GLY A 4 -5.71 13.61 36.15
CA GLY A 4 -5.27 14.47 37.27
C GLY A 4 -5.57 15.97 37.11
N GLY A 5 -6.40 16.36 36.14
CA GLY A 5 -6.65 17.75 35.77
C GLY A 5 -5.84 18.25 34.56
N ILE A 6 -4.88 17.46 34.07
CA ILE A 6 -4.04 17.73 32.90
C ILE A 6 -4.66 17.06 31.66
N ALA A 7 -4.46 17.64 30.47
CA ALA A 7 -4.83 17.04 29.19
C ALA A 7 -3.75 16.04 28.75
N LEU A 8 -4.15 14.91 28.15
CA LEU A 8 -3.19 13.94 27.62
C LEU A 8 -2.39 14.60 26.48
N LYS A 9 -1.05 14.54 26.52
CA LYS A 9 -0.21 15.08 25.44
C LYS A 9 0.11 14.02 24.40
N VAL A 10 -0.21 14.32 23.14
CA VAL A 10 -0.32 13.36 22.04
C VAL A 10 0.48 13.81 20.83
N LEU A 11 1.34 12.92 20.31
CA LEU A 11 1.97 13.06 18.99
C LEU A 11 1.16 12.25 17.97
N PHE A 12 0.57 12.89 16.96
CA PHE A 12 -0.27 12.22 15.96
C PHE A 12 0.41 12.12 14.59
N ALA A 13 0.75 10.90 14.18
CA ALA A 13 1.30 10.56 12.86
C ALA A 13 0.17 10.24 11.86
N HIS A 14 -0.01 11.10 10.86
CA HIS A 14 -1.02 10.90 9.83
C HIS A 14 -0.63 9.85 8.77
N GLY A 15 -1.62 9.30 8.07
CA GLY A 15 -1.38 8.36 6.96
C GLY A 15 -0.75 9.01 5.73
N PHE A 16 -0.47 8.21 4.70
CA PHE A 16 0.18 8.67 3.46
C PHE A 16 -0.59 9.80 2.77
N GLU A 17 -1.90 9.62 2.53
CA GLU A 17 -2.83 10.69 2.15
C GLU A 17 -3.52 11.31 3.38
N GLY A 18 -2.72 11.71 4.36
CA GLY A 18 -3.17 12.37 5.58
C GLY A 18 -2.70 13.82 5.67
N SER A 19 -3.24 14.56 6.64
CA SER A 19 -2.74 15.88 7.03
C SER A 19 -2.85 16.07 8.56
N PRO A 20 -2.12 17.06 9.14
CA PRO A 20 -2.27 17.46 10.53
C PRO A 20 -3.70 17.81 10.95
N GLU A 21 -4.47 18.42 10.06
CA GLU A 21 -5.87 18.85 10.25
C GLU A 21 -6.89 17.72 9.97
N GLY A 22 -6.41 16.49 9.77
CA GLY A 22 -7.25 15.34 9.44
C GLY A 22 -8.33 15.05 10.48
N SER A 23 -9.37 14.32 10.06
CA SER A 23 -10.50 13.95 10.94
C SER A 23 -10.12 13.28 12.27
N LYS A 24 -9.05 12.47 12.30
CA LYS A 24 -8.56 11.79 13.52
C LYS A 24 -7.91 12.73 14.55
N PRO A 25 -6.87 13.52 14.22
CA PRO A 25 -6.27 14.47 15.16
C PRO A 25 -7.26 15.56 15.58
N THR A 26 -8.10 16.05 14.67
CA THR A 26 -9.20 16.99 14.97
C THR A 26 -10.19 16.40 15.98
N TYR A 27 -10.59 15.12 15.84
CA TYR A 27 -11.44 14.45 16.83
C TYR A 27 -10.77 14.33 18.21
N MET A 28 -9.49 13.98 18.27
CA MET A 28 -8.74 13.89 19.53
C MET A 28 -8.62 15.24 20.24
N LYS A 29 -8.40 16.30 19.48
CA LYS A 29 -8.32 17.68 19.99
C LYS A 29 -9.68 18.19 20.45
N ASP A 30 -10.67 18.18 19.57
CA ASP A 30 -11.92 18.91 19.77
C ASP A 30 -12.97 18.12 20.57
N ALA A 31 -13.03 16.79 20.40
CA ALA A 31 -14.02 15.93 21.07
C ALA A 31 -13.46 15.27 22.34
N LEU A 32 -12.19 14.87 22.36
CA LEU A 32 -11.57 14.23 23.54
C LEU A 32 -10.84 15.23 24.47
N GLY A 33 -10.53 16.44 23.98
CA GLY A 33 -9.86 17.49 24.75
C GLY A 33 -8.38 17.20 25.01
N TRP A 34 -7.69 16.54 24.08
CA TRP A 34 -6.26 16.20 24.17
C TRP A 34 -5.38 17.31 23.59
N ASP A 35 -4.14 17.40 24.08
CA ASP A 35 -3.13 18.32 23.55
C ASP A 35 -2.39 17.61 22.41
N VAL A 36 -2.80 17.89 21.16
CA VAL A 36 -2.37 17.12 19.97
C VAL A 36 -1.39 17.92 19.12
N THR A 37 -0.13 17.46 19.11
CA THR A 37 0.88 17.83 18.12
C THR A 37 0.76 16.89 16.93
N ALA A 38 0.49 17.40 15.73
CA ALA A 38 0.43 16.60 14.50
C ALA A 38 1.40 17.21 13.45
N PRO A 39 2.57 16.61 13.20
CA PRO A 39 3.50 17.09 12.18
C PRO A 39 3.07 16.71 10.77
N ILE A 40 3.66 17.39 9.77
CA ILE A 40 3.55 16.99 8.36
C ILE A 40 4.51 15.82 8.15
N MET A 41 3.98 14.60 8.08
CA MET A 41 4.79 13.38 8.04
C MET A 41 5.78 13.35 6.87
N SER A 42 5.43 13.95 5.74
CA SER A 42 6.26 14.00 4.52
C SER A 42 7.29 15.14 4.48
N GLU A 43 7.48 15.91 5.56
CA GLU A 43 8.44 17.03 5.63
C GLU A 43 9.86 16.61 5.21
N LEU A 44 10.29 15.42 5.64
CA LEU A 44 11.63 14.88 5.36
C LEU A 44 11.66 13.92 4.15
N GLY A 45 10.56 13.83 3.40
CA GLY A 45 10.37 12.88 2.31
C GLY A 45 9.26 11.86 2.57
N TRP A 46 8.87 11.14 1.52
CA TRP A 46 7.71 10.25 1.54
C TRP A 46 7.98 8.84 2.08
N SER A 47 9.25 8.44 2.20
CA SER A 47 9.64 7.09 2.60
C SER A 47 9.30 6.79 4.07
N ILE A 48 9.20 5.50 4.44
CA ILE A 48 8.91 5.15 5.83
C ILE A 48 10.06 5.54 6.76
N ALA A 49 11.30 5.58 6.25
CA ALA A 49 12.44 6.10 7.00
C ALA A 49 12.29 7.61 7.29
N SER A 50 11.97 8.42 6.27
CA SER A 50 11.73 9.87 6.44
C SER A 50 10.56 10.15 7.40
N GLN A 51 9.45 9.43 7.26
CA GLN A 51 8.28 9.60 8.13
C GLN A 51 8.57 9.17 9.58
N THR A 52 9.42 8.15 9.78
CA THR A 52 9.87 7.73 11.12
C THR A 52 10.78 8.78 11.76
N GLU A 53 11.72 9.34 11.00
CA GLU A 53 12.64 10.39 11.46
C GLU A 53 11.91 11.65 11.95
N VAL A 54 10.79 12.04 11.32
CA VAL A 54 9.93 13.14 11.81
C VAL A 54 9.43 12.89 13.24
N LEU A 55 8.94 11.69 13.53
CA LEU A 55 8.45 11.34 14.87
C LEU A 55 9.58 11.19 15.89
N VAL A 56 10.72 10.64 15.45
CA VAL A 56 11.91 10.49 16.28
C VAL A 56 12.44 11.85 16.75
N ARG A 57 12.44 12.88 15.89
CA ARG A 57 12.81 14.25 16.29
C ARG A 57 11.88 14.81 17.36
N HIS A 58 10.58 14.71 17.18
CA HIS A 58 9.63 15.19 18.19
C HIS A 58 9.76 14.45 19.54
N LEU A 59 10.04 13.14 19.51
CA LEU A 59 10.31 12.34 20.72
C LEU A 59 11.64 12.68 21.41
N ASP A 60 12.65 13.15 20.67
CA ASP A 60 13.92 13.64 21.23
C ASP A 60 13.83 15.09 21.73
N GLU A 61 12.92 15.90 21.16
CA GLU A 61 12.68 17.30 21.56
C GLU A 61 11.78 17.42 22.80
N GLU A 62 10.70 16.65 22.90
CA GLU A 62 9.75 16.72 24.01
C GLU A 62 9.03 15.40 24.34
N ARG A 63 8.59 15.28 25.60
CA ARG A 63 7.86 14.09 26.08
C ARG A 63 6.40 14.12 25.65
N PHE A 64 5.92 13.01 25.11
CA PHE A 64 4.52 12.73 24.81
C PHE A 64 4.03 11.55 25.63
N ASP A 65 2.84 11.66 26.25
CA ASP A 65 2.26 10.57 27.03
C ASP A 65 1.75 9.44 26.12
N LEU A 66 1.32 9.80 24.91
CA LEU A 66 0.84 8.89 23.85
C LEU A 66 1.41 9.31 22.49
N VAL A 67 1.90 8.35 21.71
CA VAL A 67 2.07 8.48 20.26
C VAL A 67 0.92 7.75 19.58
N VAL A 68 0.24 8.41 18.66
CA VAL A 68 -0.82 7.84 17.84
C VAL A 68 -0.36 7.82 16.38
N GLY A 69 -0.57 6.73 15.66
CA GLY A 69 -0.30 6.69 14.22
C GLY A 69 -1.39 5.98 13.44
N SER A 70 -1.73 6.47 12.25
CA SER A 70 -2.75 5.83 11.39
C SER A 70 -2.22 5.48 10.00
N SER A 71 -2.58 4.32 9.46
CA SER A 71 -2.07 3.84 8.16
C SER A 71 -0.54 3.81 8.15
N MET A 72 0.12 4.41 7.15
CA MET A 72 1.59 4.55 7.10
C MET A 72 2.18 5.30 8.31
N GLY A 73 1.45 6.27 8.88
CA GLY A 73 1.85 6.92 10.14
C GLY A 73 1.81 5.98 11.35
N GLY A 74 0.99 4.91 11.29
CA GLY A 74 1.00 3.82 12.27
C GLY A 74 2.28 2.98 12.19
N LEU A 75 2.73 2.66 10.96
CA LEU A 75 4.01 2.00 10.75
C LEU A 75 5.18 2.90 11.21
N ALA A 76 5.11 4.20 10.96
CA ALA A 76 6.13 5.17 11.39
C ALA A 76 6.20 5.27 12.92
N ALA A 77 5.05 5.32 13.60
CA ALA A 77 4.98 5.35 15.07
C ALA A 77 5.53 4.07 15.71
N ALA A 78 5.26 2.90 15.11
CA ALA A 78 5.83 1.62 15.55
C ALA A 78 7.37 1.60 15.40
N ASN A 79 7.90 1.99 14.23
CA ASN A 79 9.35 2.11 14.02
C ASN A 79 10.00 3.13 14.96
N ALA A 80 9.37 4.29 15.17
CA ALA A 80 9.88 5.33 16.08
C ALA A 80 9.96 4.82 17.54
N SER A 81 9.01 3.99 17.98
CA SER A 81 9.07 3.29 19.26
C SER A 81 10.26 2.31 19.32
N SER A 82 10.46 1.47 18.30
CA SER A 82 11.62 0.57 18.22
C SER A 82 12.96 1.31 18.27
N LEU A 83 13.03 2.52 17.70
CA LEU A 83 14.21 3.38 17.67
C LEU A 83 14.39 4.25 18.94
N ARG A 84 13.36 4.37 19.79
CA ARG A 84 13.38 5.16 21.04
C ARG A 84 12.78 4.38 22.22
N PRO A 85 13.29 3.18 22.57
CA PRO A 85 12.79 2.34 23.68
C PRO A 85 13.00 2.95 25.08
N GLN A 86 13.60 4.15 25.16
CA GLN A 86 13.84 4.90 26.39
C GLN A 86 12.76 5.96 26.66
N ALA A 87 11.79 6.13 25.74
CA ALA A 87 10.76 7.17 25.85
C ALA A 87 9.63 6.73 26.79
N GLU A 88 9.24 7.60 27.73
CA GLU A 88 8.13 7.36 28.66
C GLU A 88 6.76 7.56 27.97
N THR A 89 6.45 6.73 26.97
CA THR A 89 5.25 6.87 26.13
C THR A 89 4.50 5.55 25.92
N ARG A 90 3.39 5.60 25.20
CA ARG A 90 2.53 4.48 24.78
C ARG A 90 2.12 4.64 23.32
N LEU A 91 1.68 3.57 22.66
CA LEU A 91 1.27 3.60 21.26
C LEU A 91 -0.21 3.29 21.04
N LEU A 92 -0.88 4.11 20.23
CA LEU A 92 -2.14 3.76 19.58
C LEU A 92 -1.96 3.70 18.07
N LEU A 93 -2.14 2.53 17.48
CA LEU A 93 -1.98 2.31 16.04
C LEU A 93 -3.35 2.08 15.39
N ILE A 94 -3.75 2.92 14.43
CA ILE A 94 -5.09 2.88 13.82
C ILE A 94 -4.98 2.43 12.36
N ALA A 95 -5.31 1.16 12.11
CA ALA A 95 -5.06 0.45 10.85
C ALA A 95 -3.60 0.60 10.34
N PRO A 96 -2.58 0.22 11.14
CA PRO A 96 -1.17 0.42 10.79
C PRO A 96 -0.76 -0.38 9.55
N ALA A 97 -0.08 0.28 8.61
CA ALA A 97 0.37 -0.32 7.35
C ALA A 97 1.62 -1.22 7.50
N PHE A 98 1.55 -2.24 8.36
CA PHE A 98 2.56 -3.31 8.40
C PHE A 98 2.63 -4.06 7.05
N GLY A 99 3.77 -4.68 6.74
CA GLY A 99 3.96 -5.37 5.46
C GLY A 99 3.93 -4.43 4.23
N LEU A 100 4.41 -3.19 4.38
CA LEU A 100 4.36 -2.14 3.35
C LEU A 100 5.11 -2.53 2.06
N ALA A 101 6.21 -3.28 2.18
CA ALA A 101 7.01 -3.71 1.03
C ALA A 101 6.30 -4.78 0.18
N GLU A 102 5.48 -5.60 0.83
CA GLU A 102 4.77 -6.73 0.24
C GLU A 102 3.39 -6.35 -0.31
N ASN A 103 2.69 -5.42 0.35
CA ASN A 103 1.27 -5.12 0.09
C ASN A 103 1.02 -3.79 -0.67
N TRP A 104 2.06 -3.10 -1.15
CA TRP A 104 1.85 -1.87 -1.93
C TRP A 104 1.32 -2.16 -3.35
N GLU A 105 0.35 -1.35 -3.80
CA GLU A 105 -0.38 -1.59 -5.05
C GLU A 105 0.53 -1.63 -6.30
N GLY A 106 0.39 -2.70 -7.09
CA GLY A 106 1.20 -2.93 -8.29
C GLY A 106 2.70 -3.16 -7.99
N MET A 107 3.01 -3.91 -6.93
CA MET A 107 4.37 -4.41 -6.60
C MET A 107 4.59 -5.89 -6.92
N GLU A 108 3.90 -6.40 -7.95
CA GLU A 108 4.36 -7.56 -8.71
C GLU A 108 5.86 -7.44 -9.06
N GLU A 109 6.54 -8.57 -9.26
CA GLU A 109 7.99 -8.59 -9.50
C GLU A 109 8.40 -7.71 -10.69
N ALA A 110 7.62 -7.69 -11.77
CA ALA A 110 7.82 -6.79 -12.90
C ALA A 110 7.72 -5.30 -12.50
N GLY A 111 6.75 -4.93 -11.67
CA GLY A 111 6.52 -3.55 -11.20
C GLY A 111 7.63 -3.05 -10.25
N ARG A 112 8.15 -3.93 -9.38
CA ARG A 112 9.31 -3.64 -8.52
C ARG A 112 10.60 -3.52 -9.34
N ASN A 113 10.86 -4.46 -10.25
CA ASN A 113 12.04 -4.42 -11.13
C ASN A 113 12.04 -3.19 -12.05
N ALA A 114 10.87 -2.76 -12.56
CA ALA A 114 10.73 -1.53 -13.34
C ALA A 114 11.10 -0.28 -12.52
N TRP A 115 10.55 -0.12 -11.31
CA TRP A 115 10.86 1.01 -10.43
C TRP A 115 12.35 1.01 -10.02
N LYS A 116 12.93 -0.15 -9.72
CA LYS A 116 14.35 -0.30 -9.41
C LYS A 116 15.26 0.10 -10.57
N ALA A 117 14.81 -0.10 -11.81
CA ALA A 117 15.55 0.28 -13.02
C ALA A 117 15.38 1.76 -13.40
N THR A 118 14.22 2.38 -13.12
CA THR A 118 13.99 3.83 -13.36
C THR A 118 14.53 4.71 -12.24
N GLY A 119 14.65 4.18 -11.02
CA GLY A 119 15.00 4.94 -9.81
C GLY A 119 13.85 5.77 -9.23
N GLU A 120 12.75 5.93 -9.97
CA GLU A 120 11.57 6.70 -9.58
C GLU A 120 10.26 6.11 -10.15
N ARG A 121 9.14 6.30 -9.43
CA ARG A 121 7.78 5.92 -9.86
C ARG A 121 6.81 7.02 -9.46
N ARG A 122 5.93 7.41 -10.38
CA ARG A 122 4.85 8.35 -10.07
C ARG A 122 3.77 7.64 -9.26
N TYR A 123 3.33 8.28 -8.18
CA TYR A 123 2.10 7.95 -7.46
C TYR A 123 1.06 9.04 -7.73
N THR A 124 -0.14 8.65 -8.11
CA THR A 124 -1.27 9.55 -8.32
C THR A 124 -2.49 8.98 -7.57
N GLY A 125 -2.83 9.61 -6.44
CA GLY A 125 -3.90 9.20 -5.54
C GLY A 125 -5.13 10.11 -5.61
N TYR A 126 -5.78 10.35 -4.47
CA TYR A 126 -6.94 11.20 -4.33
C TYR A 126 -6.58 12.70 -4.36
N ASP A 127 -5.60 13.11 -3.55
CA ASP A 127 -5.13 14.50 -3.45
C ASP A 127 -3.63 14.68 -3.81
N LEU A 128 -2.89 13.58 -4.03
CA LEU A 128 -1.46 13.60 -4.34
C LEU A 128 -1.16 13.20 -5.80
N ASP A 129 -0.34 13.98 -6.51
CA ASP A 129 0.37 13.56 -7.73
C ASP A 129 1.87 13.84 -7.52
N ILE A 130 2.63 12.81 -7.16
CA ILE A 130 4.01 12.91 -6.67
C ILE A 130 4.92 11.87 -7.34
N VAL A 131 6.23 12.09 -7.28
CA VAL A 131 7.23 11.13 -7.74
C VAL A 131 7.95 10.56 -6.53
N LEU A 132 7.86 9.24 -6.34
CA LEU A 132 8.50 8.51 -5.25
C LEU A 132 9.86 7.95 -5.73
N PRO A 133 10.97 8.21 -5.02
CA PRO A 133 12.26 7.61 -5.33
C PRO A 133 12.26 6.12 -4.95
N TRP A 134 13.15 5.34 -5.56
CA TRP A 134 13.33 3.91 -5.23
C TRP A 134 13.65 3.67 -3.74
N GLU A 135 14.30 4.65 -3.08
CA GLU A 135 14.53 4.68 -1.63
C GLU A 135 13.25 4.49 -0.78
N PHE A 136 12.07 4.85 -1.33
CA PHE A 136 10.78 4.52 -0.72
C PHE A 136 10.65 3.00 -0.48
N MET A 137 10.90 2.18 -1.50
CA MET A 137 10.87 0.72 -1.37
C MET A 137 12.04 0.19 -0.56
N GLU A 138 13.24 0.76 -0.71
CA GLU A 138 14.39 0.33 0.09
C GLU A 138 14.23 0.61 1.58
N SER A 139 13.44 1.61 1.96
CA SER A 139 13.05 1.84 3.36
C SER A 139 11.95 0.85 3.79
N ALA A 140 10.93 0.62 2.95
CA ALA A 140 9.85 -0.32 3.22
C ALA A 140 10.38 -1.75 3.46
N GLU A 141 11.29 -2.24 2.60
CA GLU A 141 11.93 -3.57 2.74
C GLU A 141 12.67 -3.75 4.09
N LYS A 142 13.05 -2.67 4.77
CA LYS A 142 13.76 -2.68 6.06
C LYS A 142 12.87 -2.38 7.27
N MET A 143 11.73 -1.73 7.07
CA MET A 143 10.91 -1.11 8.13
C MET A 143 9.43 -1.52 8.12
N SER A 144 9.04 -2.50 7.30
CA SER A 144 7.64 -3.02 7.22
C SER A 144 7.19 -3.83 8.44
N TRP A 145 8.13 -4.32 9.25
CA TRP A 145 7.88 -5.22 10.39
C TRP A 145 8.67 -4.81 11.65
N PRO A 146 8.40 -3.62 12.23
CA PRO A 146 9.01 -3.21 13.49
C PRO A 146 8.38 -3.96 14.68
N ILE A 147 9.19 -4.25 15.70
CA ILE A 147 8.73 -4.71 17.01
C ILE A 147 8.59 -3.46 17.90
N PRO A 148 7.37 -3.03 18.30
CA PRO A 148 7.20 -1.86 19.15
C PRO A 148 7.86 -2.07 20.51
N ALA A 149 8.54 -1.05 21.05
CA ALA A 149 9.18 -1.14 22.36
C ALA A 149 8.27 -0.70 23.53
N HIS A 150 7.19 0.01 23.23
CA HIS A 150 6.27 0.56 24.23
C HIS A 150 4.97 -0.25 24.29
N PRO A 151 4.18 -0.17 25.39
CA PRO A 151 2.84 -0.74 25.44
C PRO A 151 1.99 -0.17 24.30
N THR A 152 1.40 -1.05 23.50
CA THR A 152 0.77 -0.72 22.23
C THR A 152 -0.65 -1.27 22.16
N ALA A 153 -1.61 -0.43 21.77
CA ALA A 153 -2.92 -0.87 21.32
C ALA A 153 -3.06 -0.63 19.81
N ILE A 154 -3.49 -1.66 19.07
CA ILE A 154 -3.88 -1.56 17.67
C ILE A 154 -5.41 -1.52 17.60
N MET A 155 -5.97 -0.58 16.84
CA MET A 155 -7.37 -0.59 16.41
C MET A 155 -7.41 -0.86 14.91
N HIS A 156 -7.97 -1.98 14.47
CA HIS A 156 -7.99 -2.38 13.05
C HIS A 156 -9.40 -2.76 12.59
N GLY A 157 -9.77 -2.34 11.38
CA GLY A 157 -11.05 -2.67 10.77
C GLY A 157 -11.07 -4.09 10.21
N LYS A 158 -12.06 -4.91 10.56
CA LYS A 158 -12.20 -6.27 9.99
C LYS A 158 -12.47 -6.24 8.48
N PHE A 159 -12.98 -5.11 7.97
CA PHE A 159 -13.27 -4.87 6.56
C PHE A 159 -12.29 -3.83 5.95
N ASP A 160 -11.02 -3.94 6.32
CA ASP A 160 -9.95 -3.09 5.78
C ASP A 160 -9.45 -3.62 4.42
N GLU A 161 -9.99 -3.03 3.35
CA GLU A 161 -9.63 -3.30 1.94
C GLU A 161 -8.24 -2.77 1.53
N VAL A 162 -7.57 -1.97 2.36
CA VAL A 162 -6.32 -1.26 2.01
C VAL A 162 -5.11 -1.85 2.75
N VAL A 163 -5.31 -2.28 3.99
CA VAL A 163 -4.30 -2.98 4.81
C VAL A 163 -4.99 -4.18 5.47
N PRO A 164 -4.79 -5.40 4.96
CA PRO A 164 -5.40 -6.60 5.52
C PRO A 164 -5.14 -6.76 7.02
N ILE A 165 -6.20 -6.99 7.81
CA ILE A 165 -6.14 -7.13 9.28
C ILE A 165 -5.21 -8.25 9.76
N SER A 166 -4.98 -9.27 8.93
CA SER A 166 -4.00 -10.35 9.15
C SER A 166 -2.58 -9.83 9.43
N LEU A 167 -2.20 -8.70 8.85
CA LEU A 167 -0.89 -8.07 9.04
C LEU A 167 -0.73 -7.51 10.48
N SER A 168 -1.83 -7.04 11.08
CA SER A 168 -1.87 -6.61 12.48
C SER A 168 -2.05 -7.78 13.46
N ARG A 169 -2.80 -8.84 13.08
CA ARG A 169 -2.88 -10.08 13.86
C ARG A 169 -1.49 -10.67 14.08
N LYS A 170 -0.71 -10.84 13.01
CA LYS A 170 0.68 -11.31 13.07
C LYS A 170 1.53 -10.50 14.06
N VAL A 171 1.47 -9.17 14.01
CA VAL A 171 2.28 -8.33 14.93
C VAL A 171 1.82 -8.46 16.39
N ALA A 172 0.52 -8.66 16.65
CA ALA A 172 0.01 -8.93 18.00
C ALA A 172 0.36 -10.35 18.50
N GLU A 173 0.40 -11.35 17.61
CA GLU A 173 0.87 -12.70 17.90
C GLU A 173 2.38 -12.76 18.18
N GLU A 174 3.18 -11.93 17.50
CA GLU A 174 4.64 -11.86 17.62
C GLU A 174 5.14 -10.97 18.80
N CYS A 175 4.28 -10.12 19.40
CA CYS A 175 4.70 -9.10 20.38
C CYS A 175 3.83 -9.06 21.66
N GLU A 176 4.35 -9.57 22.79
CA GLU A 176 3.64 -9.61 24.10
C GLU A 176 3.13 -8.25 24.61
N ASN A 177 3.71 -7.14 24.16
CA ASN A 177 3.35 -5.78 24.54
C ASN A 177 2.34 -5.10 23.59
N VAL A 178 1.74 -5.85 22.65
CA VAL A 178 0.79 -5.37 21.64
C VAL A 178 -0.58 -6.02 21.84
N LEU A 179 -1.61 -5.20 22.05
CA LEU A 179 -3.00 -5.63 22.10
C LEU A 179 -3.74 -5.22 20.82
N LEU A 180 -4.36 -6.18 20.13
CA LEU A 180 -5.22 -5.91 18.97
C LEU A 180 -6.69 -5.80 19.39
N HIS A 181 -7.32 -4.70 18.98
CA HIS A 181 -8.77 -4.52 18.99
C HIS A 181 -9.29 -4.58 17.56
N GLU A 182 -10.01 -5.64 17.23
CA GLU A 182 -10.69 -5.80 15.95
C GLU A 182 -12.07 -5.13 16.00
N ILE A 183 -12.39 -4.31 15.00
CA ILE A 183 -13.62 -3.50 14.99
C ILE A 183 -14.31 -3.60 13.62
N ASP A 184 -15.64 -3.60 13.61
CA ASP A 184 -16.46 -3.71 12.40
C ASP A 184 -16.51 -2.37 11.63
N ASP A 185 -15.40 -2.04 10.96
CA ASP A 185 -15.17 -0.82 10.19
C ASP A 185 -14.15 -1.07 9.07
N THR A 186 -13.91 -0.04 8.25
CA THR A 186 -12.99 -0.02 7.09
C THR A 186 -11.69 0.71 7.41
N HIS A 187 -10.71 0.72 6.48
CA HIS A 187 -9.42 1.41 6.65
C HIS A 187 -9.49 2.83 7.22
N ARG A 188 -10.52 3.60 6.84
CA ARG A 188 -10.66 4.98 7.30
C ARG A 188 -11.12 5.09 8.76
N MET A 189 -11.56 4.00 9.40
CA MET A 189 -11.92 3.86 10.83
C MET A 189 -12.84 4.99 11.35
N LYS A 190 -13.86 5.34 10.55
CA LYS A 190 -14.68 6.55 10.80
C LYS A 190 -15.80 6.31 11.79
N ASN A 191 -16.40 5.13 11.78
CA ASN A 191 -17.49 4.78 12.69
C ASN A 191 -16.94 4.43 14.08
N SER A 192 -15.68 3.98 14.11
CA SER A 192 -14.97 3.49 15.29
C SER A 192 -14.26 4.55 16.13
N MET A 193 -14.21 5.82 15.70
CA MET A 193 -13.48 6.87 16.41
C MET A 193 -13.95 7.04 17.87
N ARG A 194 -15.22 6.73 18.16
CA ARG A 194 -15.81 6.72 19.52
C ARG A 194 -15.06 5.83 20.51
N PHE A 195 -14.46 4.73 20.06
CA PHE A 195 -13.76 3.77 20.92
C PHE A 195 -12.33 4.20 21.29
N ILE A 196 -11.78 5.24 20.62
CA ILE A 196 -10.40 5.73 20.86
C ILE A 196 -10.18 6.13 22.32
N GLN A 197 -11.16 6.77 22.97
CA GLN A 197 -11.03 7.16 24.38
C GLN A 197 -10.95 5.95 25.32
N GLU A 198 -11.67 4.88 25.00
CA GLU A 198 -11.77 3.67 25.82
C GLU A 198 -10.50 2.83 25.69
N VAL A 199 -10.07 2.55 24.45
CA VAL A 199 -8.81 1.85 24.16
C VAL A 199 -7.61 2.57 24.80
N VAL A 200 -7.52 3.89 24.66
CA VAL A 200 -6.44 4.68 25.31
C VAL A 200 -6.58 4.70 26.82
N SER A 201 -7.80 4.72 27.38
CA SER A 201 -7.99 4.62 28.83
C SER A 201 -7.43 3.30 29.38
N ASN A 202 -7.71 2.17 28.72
CA ASN A 202 -7.22 0.86 29.15
C ASN A 202 -5.69 0.78 29.05
N LEU A 203 -5.14 1.22 27.92
CA LEU A 203 -3.69 1.31 27.66
C LEU A 203 -2.95 2.20 28.67
N MET A 204 -3.58 3.28 29.15
CA MET A 204 -3.00 4.19 30.13
C MET A 204 -2.96 3.58 31.53
N HIS A 205 -4.06 2.98 32.00
CA HIS A 205 -4.20 2.54 33.39
C HIS A 205 -3.53 1.20 33.71
N GLY A 206 -3.21 0.37 32.70
CA GLY A 206 -2.47 -0.88 32.91
C GLY A 206 -3.23 -1.93 33.72
N THR A 207 -4.57 -1.87 33.71
CA THR A 207 -5.44 -2.98 34.12
C THR A 207 -5.17 -4.19 33.23
N GLU A 208 -5.28 -5.39 33.81
CA GLU A 208 -4.96 -6.67 33.15
C GLU A 208 -5.60 -6.78 31.76
N ILE A 209 -4.81 -7.24 30.78
CA ILE A 209 -5.21 -7.30 29.38
C ILE A 209 -6.19 -8.47 29.19
N SER A 210 -7.45 -8.19 29.47
CA SER A 210 -8.57 -8.96 28.92
C SER A 210 -8.82 -8.50 27.48
N SER A 211 -8.87 -9.46 26.56
CA SER A 211 -9.30 -9.24 25.18
C SER A 211 -10.81 -8.94 25.17
N PHE A 212 -11.17 -7.67 25.38
CA PHE A 212 -12.52 -7.19 25.13
C PHE A 212 -12.80 -7.19 23.62
N ASP A 213 -13.31 -8.32 23.14
CA ASP A 213 -14.19 -8.33 21.97
C ASP A 213 -15.31 -7.31 22.19
N ILE A 214 -15.52 -6.42 21.23
CA ILE A 214 -16.67 -5.49 21.24
C ILE A 214 -17.90 -6.22 20.67
N THR A 215 -18.25 -7.33 21.31
CA THR A 215 -19.45 -8.14 21.09
C THR A 215 -20.09 -8.52 22.44
N GLU A 216 -21.30 -9.10 22.43
CA GLU A 216 -22.13 -9.20 23.64
C GLU A 216 -21.71 -10.35 24.60
N ILE A 217 -21.24 -9.96 25.79
CA ILE A 217 -21.24 -10.67 27.11
C ILE A 217 -21.27 -12.23 27.09
N GLY A 218 -20.16 -12.87 27.49
CA GLY A 218 -20.07 -14.30 27.82
C GLY A 218 -18.90 -14.65 28.77
N GLU A 219 -19.06 -15.64 29.65
CA GLU A 219 -18.21 -15.90 30.84
C GLU A 219 -17.06 -16.94 30.64
N TYR A 220 -15.94 -16.78 31.38
CA TYR A 220 -15.08 -17.78 32.11
C TYR A 220 -14.84 -19.23 31.53
N ASP A 221 -13.67 -19.91 31.62
CA ASP A 221 -12.42 -19.76 32.42
C ASP A 221 -11.25 -20.67 31.90
N SER A 222 -10.06 -20.58 32.51
CA SER A 222 -9.02 -21.63 32.74
C SER A 222 -7.88 -21.93 31.73
N THR A 223 -6.79 -21.16 31.87
CA THR A 223 -5.38 -21.60 32.16
C THR A 223 -4.86 -23.01 31.80
N ASP A 224 -3.62 -23.09 31.26
CA ASP A 224 -2.47 -23.67 32.01
C ASP A 224 -1.09 -23.27 31.40
N GLU A 225 0.01 -23.35 32.17
CA GLU A 225 1.40 -23.07 31.75
C GLU A 225 2.18 -24.36 31.37
N LYS A 226 3.28 -24.27 30.56
CA LYS A 226 4.66 -24.52 31.09
C LYS A 226 5.90 -24.54 30.15
N ASP A 227 6.94 -23.90 30.70
CA ASP A 227 8.37 -24.26 30.79
C ASP A 227 9.37 -24.23 29.60
N LYS A 228 10.63 -24.06 30.00
CA LYS A 228 11.86 -23.83 29.20
C LYS A 228 12.77 -25.07 29.21
N LEU A 229 13.86 -25.06 28.43
CA LEU A 229 15.18 -25.58 28.86
C LEU A 229 16.35 -25.13 27.95
N GLU A 230 17.59 -25.29 28.42
CA GLU A 230 18.81 -24.66 27.87
C GLU A 230 19.85 -25.63 27.25
N VAL A 231 20.90 -25.03 26.66
CA VAL A 231 22.10 -25.61 26.01
C VAL A 231 23.01 -26.42 26.96
N PRO A 232 23.97 -27.23 26.45
CA PRO A 232 25.38 -26.77 26.50
C PRO A 232 26.32 -27.23 25.35
N ARG A 233 27.57 -26.71 25.37
CA ARG A 233 28.66 -26.91 24.37
C ARG A 233 29.57 -28.12 24.67
N LEU A 234 30.40 -28.52 23.68
CA LEU A 234 31.64 -29.29 23.87
C LEU A 234 32.82 -28.77 23.01
N VAL A 235 34.00 -29.40 23.14
CA VAL A 235 35.37 -28.86 22.88
C VAL A 235 36.35 -30.03 22.54
N SER A 236 37.64 -29.92 22.16
CA SER A 236 38.65 -28.83 22.10
C SER A 236 39.96 -29.23 21.35
N ASN A 237 40.78 -28.23 21.00
CA ASN A 237 42.27 -28.21 20.96
C ASN A 237 43.09 -28.59 19.69
N GLU A 238 44.32 -28.06 19.68
CA GLU A 238 45.36 -28.01 18.64
C GLU A 238 46.52 -29.01 18.88
N VAL A 239 47.39 -29.24 17.87
CA VAL A 239 48.81 -29.64 18.01
C VAL A 239 49.65 -28.99 16.89
N LYS A 240 50.97 -28.84 17.07
CA LYS A 240 51.92 -28.14 16.16
C LYS A 240 53.03 -29.04 15.59
N ASP A 241 53.38 -28.78 14.33
CA ASP A 241 54.71 -28.37 13.78
C ASP A 241 56.03 -28.89 14.40
N ASP A 242 56.95 -29.39 13.56
CA ASP A 242 58.42 -29.26 13.72
C ASP A 242 59.17 -29.48 12.37
N SER A 243 60.49 -29.31 12.35
CA SER A 243 61.29 -28.74 11.25
C SER A 243 62.37 -29.66 10.62
N ASP A 244 62.96 -29.23 9.49
CA ASP A 244 63.89 -30.02 8.65
C ASP A 244 65.04 -29.15 8.04
N GLN A 245 66.26 -29.67 7.85
CA GLN A 245 67.41 -28.96 7.24
C GLN A 245 68.46 -29.82 6.51
N VAL A 246 69.14 -29.18 5.55
CA VAL A 246 70.02 -29.70 4.47
C VAL A 246 71.51 -29.96 4.82
N ALA A 247 72.21 -30.82 4.03
CA ALA A 247 73.54 -30.56 3.40
C ALA A 247 74.14 -31.80 2.66
N SER A 248 75.21 -31.63 1.85
CA SER A 248 75.84 -32.64 0.96
C SER A 248 77.36 -32.42 0.72
N LEU A 249 78.07 -33.41 0.11
CA LEU A 249 79.18 -33.30 -0.90
C LEU A 249 80.25 -34.44 -0.90
N GLU A 250 81.00 -34.56 -2.02
CA GLU A 250 82.01 -35.60 -2.37
C GLU A 250 83.28 -34.95 -3.04
N GLU A 251 84.37 -35.60 -3.53
CA GLU A 251 84.81 -37.02 -3.70
C GLU A 251 86.36 -37.18 -3.94
N ASN A 252 86.87 -38.42 -3.90
CA ASN A 252 88.01 -39.05 -4.65
C ASN A 252 89.53 -38.74 -4.42
N ASN A 253 90.42 -39.57 -5.00
CA ASN A 253 91.85 -39.75 -4.67
C ASN A 253 92.77 -40.19 -5.87
N GLY A 254 94.13 -40.17 -5.74
CA GLY A 254 95.12 -40.54 -6.80
C GLY A 254 96.50 -41.04 -6.30
N GLN A 255 97.43 -41.49 -7.19
CA GLN A 255 98.61 -42.33 -6.81
C GLN A 255 99.94 -42.19 -7.63
N ASN A 256 101.01 -42.87 -7.17
CA ASN A 256 102.46 -42.74 -7.48
C ASN A 256 103.02 -43.32 -8.83
N PRO A 257 104.28 -42.96 -9.20
CA PRO A 257 105.22 -43.72 -10.04
C PRO A 257 106.60 -44.08 -9.36
N ASP A 258 107.44 -44.94 -9.98
CA ASP A 258 108.73 -44.59 -10.69
C ASP A 258 109.92 -45.63 -10.70
N LEU A 259 110.84 -45.49 -11.69
CA LEU A 259 112.28 -45.90 -11.82
C LEU A 259 112.79 -47.28 -12.40
N ILE A 260 114.11 -47.30 -12.77
CA ILE A 260 114.76 -48.03 -13.91
C ILE A 260 116.21 -48.54 -13.59
N SER A 261 116.71 -49.61 -14.25
CA SER A 261 118.15 -50.01 -14.53
C SER A 261 118.21 -51.32 -15.39
N ASP A 262 119.29 -51.96 -15.90
CA ASP A 262 120.69 -51.70 -16.39
C ASP A 262 121.23 -53.05 -17.02
N ALA A 263 122.32 -53.21 -17.81
CA ALA A 263 123.09 -52.38 -18.78
C ALA A 263 124.12 -53.24 -19.61
N GLU A 264 124.48 -52.79 -20.85
CA GLU A 264 125.60 -53.12 -21.79
C GLU A 264 126.37 -54.48 -21.85
N LYS A 265 126.69 -55.01 -23.07
CA LYS A 265 128.01 -54.82 -23.78
C LYS A 265 128.22 -55.62 -25.10
N LYS A 266 129.09 -55.05 -25.97
CA LYS A 266 129.84 -55.62 -27.15
C LYS A 266 129.14 -55.79 -28.52
N SER A 267 129.46 -54.85 -29.41
CA SER A 267 129.69 -55.03 -30.86
C SER A 267 130.86 -56.03 -31.11
N ASP A 268 131.07 -56.72 -32.23
CA ASP A 268 130.81 -56.36 -33.65
C ASP A 268 130.17 -57.46 -34.53
N GLU A 269 129.61 -58.54 -33.97
CA GLU A 269 128.91 -59.57 -34.79
C GLU A 269 127.58 -59.08 -35.41
N ALA A 270 127.05 -57.96 -34.89
CA ALA A 270 125.71 -57.45 -35.19
C ALA A 270 125.41 -57.16 -36.66
N GLU A 271 126.38 -56.73 -37.48
CA GLU A 271 126.09 -56.27 -38.86
C GLU A 271 125.56 -57.38 -39.78
N LYS A 272 125.93 -58.65 -39.55
CA LYS A 272 125.37 -59.78 -40.33
C LYS A 272 124.02 -60.26 -39.81
N ASP A 273 123.85 -60.31 -38.49
CA ASP A 273 122.57 -60.69 -37.89
C ASP A 273 121.49 -59.66 -38.24
N ILE A 274 121.84 -58.38 -38.36
CA ILE A 274 120.94 -57.30 -38.80
C ILE A 274 120.39 -57.55 -40.21
N GLU A 275 121.18 -57.97 -41.21
CA GLU A 275 120.64 -58.29 -42.54
C GLU A 275 119.65 -59.47 -42.51
N GLN A 276 119.98 -60.52 -41.74
CA GLN A 276 119.11 -61.71 -41.63
C GLN A 276 117.81 -61.40 -40.88
N ILE A 277 117.89 -60.61 -39.80
CA ILE A 277 116.73 -60.09 -39.06
C ILE A 277 115.88 -59.18 -39.95
N GLN A 278 116.47 -58.29 -40.77
CA GLN A 278 115.71 -57.44 -41.69
C GLN A 278 114.95 -58.23 -42.76
N ALA A 279 115.53 -59.33 -43.26
CA ALA A 279 114.85 -60.21 -44.20
C ALA A 279 113.66 -60.96 -43.55
N GLU A 280 113.83 -61.42 -42.30
CA GLU A 280 112.77 -62.09 -41.55
C GLU A 280 111.68 -61.11 -41.09
N MET A 281 112.04 -59.89 -40.68
CA MET A 281 111.11 -58.80 -40.40
C MET A 281 110.23 -58.48 -41.62
N LYS A 282 110.79 -58.34 -42.83
CA LYS A 282 109.97 -58.12 -44.05
C LYS A 282 108.99 -59.27 -44.33
N ARG A 283 109.37 -60.51 -44.00
CA ARG A 283 108.46 -61.66 -44.13
C ARG A 283 107.35 -61.62 -43.09
N LEU A 284 107.67 -61.28 -41.84
CA LEU A 284 106.70 -61.10 -40.75
C LEU A 284 105.77 -59.91 -41.01
N GLU A 285 106.26 -58.80 -41.55
CA GLU A 285 105.45 -57.66 -41.98
C GLU A 285 104.46 -58.06 -43.08
N ALA A 286 104.90 -58.83 -44.08
CA ALA A 286 104.01 -59.35 -45.13
C ALA A 286 102.94 -60.31 -44.57
N GLU A 287 103.32 -61.21 -43.65
CA GLU A 287 102.37 -62.13 -43.02
C GLU A 287 101.38 -61.39 -42.09
N MET A 288 101.85 -60.38 -41.35
CA MET A 288 100.99 -59.53 -40.52
C MET A 288 100.10 -58.61 -41.35
N ALA A 289 100.55 -58.10 -42.50
CA ALA A 289 99.72 -57.35 -43.43
C ALA A 289 98.56 -58.22 -43.96
N LEU A 290 98.86 -59.45 -44.40
CA LEU A 290 97.86 -60.39 -44.92
C LEU A 290 96.88 -60.83 -43.81
N LYS A 291 97.37 -61.12 -42.59
CA LYS A 291 96.50 -61.39 -41.43
C LYS A 291 95.65 -60.18 -41.03
N LYS A 292 96.17 -58.95 -41.16
CA LYS A 292 95.43 -57.72 -40.89
C LYS A 292 94.33 -57.49 -41.94
N GLU A 293 94.59 -57.77 -43.20
CA GLU A 293 93.61 -57.68 -44.29
C GLU A 293 92.45 -58.66 -44.07
N VAL A 294 92.75 -59.93 -43.74
CA VAL A 294 91.74 -60.95 -43.37
C VAL A 294 90.97 -60.57 -42.09
N LEU A 295 91.63 -59.91 -41.12
CA LEU A 295 90.97 -59.44 -39.90
C LEU A 295 90.04 -58.25 -40.18
N GLU A 296 90.40 -57.32 -41.07
CA GLU A 296 89.53 -56.21 -41.46
C GLU A 296 88.36 -56.68 -42.32
N SER A 297 88.53 -57.65 -43.23
CA SER A 297 87.41 -58.21 -43.99
C SER A 297 86.40 -58.91 -43.05
N SER A 298 86.89 -59.75 -42.13
CA SER A 298 86.04 -60.43 -41.14
C SER A 298 85.35 -59.45 -40.17
N LYS A 299 86.01 -58.34 -39.80
CA LYS A 299 85.37 -57.27 -39.02
C LYS A 299 84.22 -56.60 -39.77
N GLU A 300 84.38 -56.27 -41.05
CA GLU A 300 83.30 -55.65 -41.83
C GLU A 300 82.15 -56.63 -42.11
N GLU A 301 82.41 -57.93 -42.27
CA GLU A 301 81.38 -58.98 -42.28
C GLU A 301 80.58 -59.00 -40.96
N ILE A 302 81.25 -59.15 -39.81
CA ILE A 302 80.59 -59.14 -38.49
C ILE A 302 79.82 -57.83 -38.23
N LYS A 303 80.36 -56.69 -38.68
CA LYS A 303 79.77 -55.36 -38.55
C LYS A 303 78.58 -55.13 -39.50
N THR A 304 78.52 -55.83 -40.63
CA THR A 304 77.36 -55.80 -41.54
C THR A 304 76.26 -56.76 -41.09
N GLU A 305 76.60 -57.96 -40.61
CA GLU A 305 75.65 -58.87 -39.96
C GLU A 305 75.02 -58.23 -38.71
N LYS A 306 75.83 -57.61 -37.83
CA LYS A 306 75.31 -56.93 -36.63
C LYS A 306 74.31 -55.81 -36.98
N LYS A 307 74.59 -55.03 -38.03
CA LYS A 307 73.67 -54.01 -38.55
C LYS A 307 72.44 -54.57 -39.25
N ALA A 308 72.48 -55.79 -39.77
CA ALA A 308 71.29 -56.47 -40.31
C ALA A 308 70.40 -56.94 -39.14
N LEU A 309 70.99 -57.57 -38.13
CA LEU A 309 70.28 -58.05 -36.94
C LEU A 309 69.64 -56.91 -36.13
N GLU A 310 70.37 -55.80 -35.92
CA GLU A 310 69.85 -54.59 -35.27
C GLU A 310 68.60 -54.05 -36.00
N ARG A 311 68.61 -54.05 -37.35
CA ARG A 311 67.47 -53.60 -38.17
C ARG A 311 66.27 -54.55 -38.13
N GLU A 312 66.49 -55.86 -38.05
CA GLU A 312 65.38 -56.80 -37.85
C GLU A 312 64.78 -56.65 -36.43
N GLN A 313 65.60 -56.41 -35.41
CA GLN A 313 65.13 -56.13 -34.05
C GLN A 313 64.34 -54.81 -33.97
N GLU A 314 64.83 -53.72 -34.60
CA GLU A 314 64.07 -52.47 -34.73
C GLU A 314 62.74 -52.67 -35.49
N LYS A 315 62.74 -53.47 -36.55
CA LYS A 315 61.53 -53.77 -37.34
C LYS A 315 60.52 -54.58 -36.50
N ALA A 316 60.96 -55.62 -35.81
CA ALA A 316 60.12 -56.45 -34.96
C ALA A 316 59.50 -55.63 -33.80
N GLN A 317 60.30 -54.84 -33.08
CA GLN A 317 59.79 -53.94 -32.02
C GLN A 317 58.81 -52.89 -32.55
N LYS A 318 58.99 -52.44 -33.80
CA LYS A 318 58.07 -51.49 -34.45
C LYS A 318 56.75 -52.16 -34.86
N GLU A 319 56.79 -53.40 -35.32
CA GLU A 319 55.60 -54.19 -35.67
C GLU A 319 54.82 -54.57 -34.39
N GLU A 320 55.49 -55.03 -33.34
CA GLU A 320 54.94 -55.32 -32.01
C GLU A 320 54.22 -54.09 -31.41
N ARG A 321 54.91 -52.93 -31.33
CA ARG A 321 54.30 -51.66 -30.89
C ARG A 321 53.15 -51.18 -31.77
N SER A 322 53.13 -51.54 -33.06
CA SER A 322 52.01 -51.17 -33.94
C SER A 322 50.75 -51.99 -33.62
N VAL A 323 50.90 -53.25 -33.21
CA VAL A 323 49.79 -54.09 -32.73
C VAL A 323 49.28 -53.60 -31.37
N GLU A 324 50.17 -53.28 -30.43
CA GLU A 324 49.78 -52.68 -29.13
C GLU A 324 48.95 -51.39 -29.31
N VAL A 325 49.38 -50.51 -30.23
CA VAL A 325 48.67 -49.26 -30.54
C VAL A 325 47.33 -49.52 -31.24
N GLU A 326 47.24 -50.52 -32.12
CA GLU A 326 45.98 -50.88 -32.78
C GLU A 326 44.97 -51.52 -31.81
N GLU A 327 45.44 -52.37 -30.89
CA GLU A 327 44.61 -52.96 -29.83
C GLU A 327 44.12 -51.91 -28.82
N ALA A 328 45.00 -51.00 -28.40
CA ALA A 328 44.62 -49.85 -27.57
C ALA A 328 43.60 -48.94 -28.28
N LEU A 329 43.78 -48.68 -29.58
CA LEU A 329 42.81 -47.95 -30.41
C LEU A 329 41.48 -48.69 -30.57
N LYS A 330 41.48 -50.02 -30.59
CA LYS A 330 40.26 -50.83 -30.62
C LYS A 330 39.50 -50.71 -29.30
N LYS A 331 40.19 -50.89 -28.16
CA LYS A 331 39.59 -50.75 -26.82
C LYS A 331 39.01 -49.35 -26.59
N ALA A 332 39.75 -48.30 -26.92
CA ALA A 332 39.28 -46.91 -26.81
C ALA A 332 38.06 -46.62 -27.71
N LYS A 333 37.95 -47.25 -28.89
CA LYS A 333 36.74 -47.13 -29.74
C LYS A 333 35.54 -47.85 -29.13
N GLU A 334 35.76 -49.00 -28.49
CA GLU A 334 34.71 -49.77 -27.82
C GLU A 334 34.17 -49.00 -26.60
N GLU A 335 35.05 -48.45 -25.76
CA GLU A 335 34.69 -47.55 -24.65
C GLU A 335 33.93 -46.29 -25.12
N ILE A 336 34.31 -45.70 -26.27
CA ILE A 336 33.60 -44.56 -26.86
C ILE A 336 32.21 -44.94 -27.40
N ILE A 337 32.00 -46.19 -27.84
CA ILE A 337 30.69 -46.68 -28.28
C ILE A 337 29.77 -46.92 -27.07
N GLU A 338 30.32 -47.53 -26.01
CA GLU A 338 29.59 -47.78 -24.75
C GLU A 338 29.16 -46.46 -24.09
N ALA A 339 30.07 -45.50 -23.89
CA ALA A 339 29.75 -44.19 -23.33
C ALA A 339 28.73 -43.39 -24.17
N LYS A 340 28.70 -43.59 -25.50
CA LYS A 340 27.65 -43.00 -26.37
C LYS A 340 26.30 -43.68 -26.20
N ALA A 341 26.27 -45.00 -26.04
CA ALA A 341 25.03 -45.73 -25.80
C ALA A 341 24.44 -45.37 -24.43
N GLU A 342 25.28 -45.20 -23.39
CA GLU A 342 24.85 -44.69 -22.09
C GLU A 342 24.33 -43.25 -22.17
N ALA A 343 25.02 -42.36 -22.88
CA ALA A 343 24.56 -40.98 -23.08
C ALA A 343 23.23 -40.88 -23.84
N GLU A 344 23.02 -41.73 -24.87
CA GLU A 344 21.75 -41.80 -25.60
C GLU A 344 20.62 -42.39 -24.72
N ALA A 345 20.93 -43.38 -23.89
CA ALA A 345 19.97 -43.97 -22.95
C ALA A 345 19.61 -43.01 -21.80
N ALA A 346 20.57 -42.25 -21.28
CA ALA A 346 20.35 -41.21 -20.28
C ALA A 346 19.48 -40.08 -20.86
N ARG A 347 19.79 -39.63 -22.08
CA ARG A 347 18.97 -38.62 -22.76
C ARG A 347 17.53 -39.09 -22.96
N LYS A 348 17.31 -40.33 -23.44
CA LYS A 348 15.96 -40.89 -23.61
C LYS A 348 15.16 -41.05 -22.31
N ARG A 349 15.83 -41.05 -21.14
CA ARG A 349 15.13 -40.98 -19.84
C ARG A 349 14.75 -39.55 -19.51
N ALA A 350 15.66 -38.59 -19.70
CA ALA A 350 15.36 -37.17 -19.52
C ALA A 350 14.24 -36.69 -20.48
N ASP A 351 14.28 -37.08 -21.76
CA ASP A 351 13.24 -36.76 -22.76
C ASP A 351 11.85 -37.32 -22.33
N VAL A 352 11.80 -38.42 -21.53
CA VAL A 352 10.55 -39.01 -20.99
C VAL A 352 10.12 -38.33 -19.70
N GLU A 353 11.05 -38.10 -18.76
CA GLU A 353 10.82 -37.40 -17.49
C GLU A 353 10.35 -35.95 -17.73
N GLU A 354 10.82 -35.31 -18.79
CA GLU A 354 10.34 -34.01 -19.28
C GLU A 354 8.88 -34.10 -19.76
N THR A 355 8.50 -35.13 -20.54
CA THR A 355 7.09 -35.31 -20.96
C THR A 355 6.15 -35.69 -19.80
N GLU A 356 6.59 -36.52 -18.85
CA GLU A 356 5.80 -36.86 -17.66
C GLU A 356 5.61 -35.62 -16.76
N ALA A 357 6.60 -34.71 -16.70
CA ALA A 357 6.48 -33.43 -16.02
C ALA A 357 5.57 -32.42 -16.76
N GLU A 358 5.59 -32.37 -18.09
CA GLU A 358 4.66 -31.54 -18.87
C GLU A 358 3.20 -32.03 -18.73
N GLU A 359 2.95 -33.35 -18.80
CA GLU A 359 1.61 -33.92 -18.57
C GLU A 359 1.11 -33.64 -17.14
N ALA A 360 1.97 -33.79 -16.13
CA ALA A 360 1.62 -33.46 -14.74
C ALA A 360 1.32 -31.96 -14.54
N ARG A 361 2.07 -31.06 -15.20
CA ARG A 361 1.82 -29.61 -15.13
C ARG A 361 0.50 -29.23 -15.81
N LEU A 362 0.19 -29.84 -16.96
CA LEU A 362 -1.03 -29.58 -17.70
C LEU A 362 -2.27 -30.11 -16.96
N LEU A 363 -2.14 -31.20 -16.21
CA LEU A 363 -3.19 -31.66 -15.28
C LEU A 363 -3.43 -30.66 -14.14
N ALA A 364 -2.37 -30.13 -13.53
CA ALA A 364 -2.48 -29.11 -12.48
C ALA A 364 -3.08 -27.78 -13.00
N GLU A 365 -2.73 -27.37 -14.23
CA GLU A 365 -3.28 -26.18 -14.92
C GLU A 365 -4.79 -26.32 -15.17
N ILE A 366 -5.29 -27.55 -15.40
CA ILE A 366 -6.74 -27.85 -15.49
C ILE A 366 -7.40 -27.85 -14.10
N GLU A 367 -6.79 -28.47 -13.08
CA GLU A 367 -7.34 -28.50 -11.71
C GLU A 367 -7.41 -27.10 -11.09
N GLU A 368 -6.42 -26.23 -11.38
CA GLU A 368 -6.43 -24.82 -10.99
C GLU A 368 -7.54 -24.02 -11.71
N ALA A 369 -7.77 -24.27 -13.01
CA ALA A 369 -8.86 -23.64 -13.76
C ALA A 369 -10.27 -24.10 -13.28
N GLU A 370 -10.46 -25.38 -12.98
CA GLU A 370 -11.71 -25.88 -12.38
C GLU A 370 -11.94 -25.28 -10.98
N ALA A 371 -10.87 -25.08 -10.20
CA ALA A 371 -10.93 -24.40 -8.91
C ALA A 371 -11.21 -22.89 -9.03
N GLU A 372 -10.73 -22.22 -10.08
CA GLU A 372 -11.06 -20.82 -10.38
C GLU A 372 -12.52 -20.66 -10.82
N GLU A 373 -13.04 -21.54 -11.68
CA GLU A 373 -14.46 -21.54 -12.08
C GLU A 373 -15.38 -21.78 -10.87
N ALA A 374 -15.03 -22.73 -9.99
CA ALA A 374 -15.79 -22.98 -8.76
C ALA A 374 -15.78 -21.78 -7.79
N ARG A 375 -14.67 -21.04 -7.68
CA ARG A 375 -14.61 -19.78 -6.93
C ARG A 375 -15.45 -18.69 -7.57
N ALA A 376 -15.37 -18.53 -8.90
CA ALA A 376 -16.16 -17.54 -9.62
C ALA A 376 -17.68 -17.79 -9.51
N GLU A 377 -18.13 -19.06 -9.47
CA GLU A 377 -19.54 -19.38 -9.18
C GLU A 377 -19.92 -19.07 -7.72
N ALA A 378 -19.03 -19.32 -6.75
CA ALA A 378 -19.24 -18.99 -5.34
C ALA A 378 -19.34 -17.47 -5.11
N ASP A 379 -18.39 -16.68 -5.62
CA ASP A 379 -18.42 -15.21 -5.63
C ASP A 379 -19.71 -14.66 -6.27
N ALA A 380 -20.14 -15.28 -7.37
CA ALA A 380 -21.39 -14.92 -8.04
C ALA A 380 -22.63 -15.35 -7.24
N ALA A 381 -22.56 -16.38 -6.40
CA ALA A 381 -23.62 -16.75 -5.47
C ALA A 381 -23.69 -15.77 -4.29
N GLU A 382 -22.55 -15.40 -3.72
CA GLU A 382 -22.47 -14.42 -2.63
C GLU A 382 -23.00 -13.04 -3.06
N LYS A 383 -22.58 -12.52 -4.21
CA LYS A 383 -23.12 -11.26 -4.77
C LYS A 383 -24.63 -11.28 -5.01
N ARG A 384 -25.23 -12.44 -5.31
CA ARG A 384 -26.70 -12.60 -5.41
C ARG A 384 -27.37 -12.58 -4.03
N VAL A 385 -26.70 -13.03 -2.98
CA VAL A 385 -27.16 -12.91 -1.58
C VAL A 385 -27.04 -11.46 -1.13
N GLU A 386 -25.92 -10.78 -1.38
CA GLU A 386 -25.73 -9.35 -1.08
C GLU A 386 -26.82 -8.49 -1.73
N ASP A 387 -27.09 -8.68 -3.03
CA ASP A 387 -28.14 -7.92 -3.72
C ASP A 387 -29.55 -8.24 -3.19
N ALA A 388 -29.79 -9.45 -2.70
CA ALA A 388 -31.05 -9.81 -2.04
C ALA A 388 -31.18 -9.16 -0.66
N VAL A 389 -30.11 -9.14 0.15
CA VAL A 389 -30.06 -8.44 1.45
C VAL A 389 -30.22 -6.94 1.25
N ARG A 390 -29.46 -6.33 0.34
CA ARG A 390 -29.54 -4.91 -0.02
C ARG A 390 -30.95 -4.52 -0.47
N LYS A 391 -31.63 -5.39 -1.24
CA LYS A 391 -33.03 -5.18 -1.65
C LYS A 391 -34.02 -5.31 -0.48
N ALA A 392 -33.79 -6.24 0.45
CA ALA A 392 -34.59 -6.37 1.67
C ALA A 392 -34.40 -5.16 2.60
N GLU A 393 -33.18 -4.64 2.76
CA GLU A 393 -32.92 -3.42 3.52
C GLU A 393 -33.65 -2.19 2.97
N HIS A 394 -33.66 -2.01 1.65
CA HIS A 394 -34.36 -0.87 1.04
C HIS A 394 -35.87 -0.98 1.30
N ALA A 395 -36.45 -2.18 1.12
CA ALA A 395 -37.85 -2.42 1.46
C ALA A 395 -38.16 -2.22 2.96
N GLY A 396 -37.21 -2.52 3.86
CA GLY A 396 -37.32 -2.20 5.29
C GLY A 396 -37.32 -0.69 5.56
N LYS A 397 -36.35 0.03 5.01
CA LYS A 397 -36.21 1.50 5.14
C LYS A 397 -37.42 2.26 4.57
N ASP A 398 -38.00 1.77 3.48
CA ASP A 398 -39.27 2.31 2.94
C ASP A 398 -40.44 2.10 3.91
N ILE A 399 -40.52 0.95 4.59
CA ILE A 399 -41.56 0.65 5.60
C ILE A 399 -41.37 1.50 6.87
N ASP A 400 -40.12 1.68 7.33
CA ASP A 400 -39.82 2.50 8.51
C ASP A 400 -40.17 3.98 8.26
N HIS A 401 -39.83 4.54 7.08
CA HIS A 401 -40.23 5.90 6.71
C HIS A 401 -41.76 6.05 6.68
N LEU A 402 -42.48 5.11 6.05
CA LEU A 402 -43.94 5.11 6.03
C LEU A 402 -44.55 4.99 7.43
N SER A 403 -43.88 4.30 8.36
CA SER A 403 -44.29 4.19 9.76
C SER A 403 -44.09 5.51 10.52
N GLU A 404 -42.92 6.16 10.38
CA GLU A 404 -42.62 7.45 10.99
C GLU A 404 -43.52 8.58 10.45
N GLU A 405 -43.79 8.58 9.15
CA GLU A 405 -44.69 9.51 8.47
C GLU A 405 -46.14 9.31 8.93
N LEU A 406 -46.63 8.07 9.01
CA LEU A 406 -47.95 7.76 9.54
C LEU A 406 -48.09 8.12 11.04
N GLU A 407 -47.07 7.91 11.86
CA GLU A 407 -47.06 8.35 13.26
C GLU A 407 -46.92 9.88 13.38
N ARG A 408 -46.27 10.56 12.43
CA ARG A 408 -46.28 12.03 12.35
C ARG A 408 -47.68 12.54 12.02
N ASP A 409 -48.34 12.01 11.00
CA ASP A 409 -49.67 12.46 10.59
C ASP A 409 -50.71 12.29 11.69
N LYS A 410 -50.72 11.13 12.39
CA LYS A 410 -51.54 10.93 13.60
C LYS A 410 -51.28 11.99 14.67
N ARG A 411 -50.03 12.40 14.87
CA ARG A 411 -49.67 13.44 15.85
C ARG A 411 -50.10 14.83 15.38
N GLU A 412 -49.94 15.17 14.10
CA GLU A 412 -50.48 16.41 13.54
C GLU A 412 -52.01 16.46 13.67
N GLU A 413 -52.74 15.40 13.30
CA GLU A 413 -54.20 15.29 13.42
C GLU A 413 -54.69 15.41 14.87
N MET A 414 -54.08 14.69 15.82
CA MET A 414 -54.40 14.81 17.26
C MET A 414 -54.17 16.21 17.83
N ILE A 415 -53.21 16.97 17.30
CA ILE A 415 -52.98 18.36 17.68
C ILE A 415 -54.07 19.26 17.06
N LEU A 416 -54.37 19.11 15.77
CA LEU A 416 -55.40 19.90 15.09
C LEU A 416 -56.78 19.76 15.74
N HIS A 417 -57.14 18.55 16.20
CA HIS A 417 -58.37 18.34 16.98
C HIS A 417 -58.39 19.18 18.28
N ARG A 418 -57.30 19.16 19.07
CA ARG A 418 -57.19 19.93 20.32
C ARG A 418 -57.15 21.45 20.12
N VAL A 419 -56.74 21.91 18.95
CA VAL A 419 -56.77 23.33 18.56
C VAL A 419 -58.18 23.73 18.13
N ALA A 420 -58.86 22.90 17.32
CA ALA A 420 -60.25 23.13 16.93
C ALA A 420 -61.22 23.19 18.12
N GLU A 421 -60.98 22.38 19.17
CA GLU A 421 -61.72 22.44 20.45
C GLU A 421 -61.60 23.78 21.20
N ARG A 422 -60.76 24.73 20.75
CA ARG A 422 -60.57 26.05 21.36
C ARG A 422 -61.21 27.21 20.58
N GLN A 423 -61.92 26.93 19.48
CA GLN A 423 -62.68 27.94 18.72
C GLN A 423 -63.62 28.79 19.60
N ASP A 424 -64.21 28.19 20.64
CA ASP A 424 -65.11 28.85 21.61
C ASP A 424 -64.41 29.94 22.46
N GLN A 425 -63.08 30.02 22.46
CA GLN A 425 -62.32 31.02 23.23
C GLN A 425 -62.04 32.31 22.44
N ILE A 426 -62.29 32.31 21.13
CA ILE A 426 -61.97 33.42 20.21
C ILE A 426 -63.14 34.41 20.13
N ASP A 427 -62.86 35.72 20.25
CA ASP A 427 -63.88 36.74 20.00
C ASP A 427 -64.09 36.98 18.50
N TRP A 428 -64.97 36.17 17.93
CA TRP A 428 -65.46 36.25 16.54
C TRP A 428 -66.16 37.57 16.20
N ALA A 429 -66.67 38.32 17.19
CA ALA A 429 -67.25 39.64 16.97
C ALA A 429 -66.17 40.73 16.84
N GLN A 430 -64.97 40.52 17.38
CA GLN A 430 -63.82 41.39 17.17
C GLN A 430 -63.06 41.07 15.88
N ILE A 431 -62.63 39.81 15.69
CA ILE A 431 -61.75 39.48 14.55
C ILE A 431 -62.49 39.29 13.22
N GLY A 432 -63.76 38.91 13.28
CA GLY A 432 -64.60 38.57 12.13
C GLY A 432 -64.56 37.08 11.77
N ILE A 433 -65.55 36.68 10.97
CA ILE A 433 -65.69 35.32 10.43
C ILE A 433 -65.47 35.40 8.93
N ALA A 434 -64.69 34.46 8.38
CA ALA A 434 -64.46 34.28 6.95
C ALA A 434 -64.98 32.91 6.50
N GLU A 435 -65.37 32.78 5.23
CA GLU A 435 -65.71 31.49 4.62
C GLU A 435 -64.46 30.78 4.06
N ASP A 436 -64.51 29.46 3.88
CA ASP A 436 -63.36 28.67 3.39
C ASP A 436 -62.88 29.08 1.99
N SER A 437 -63.77 29.67 1.19
CA SER A 437 -63.48 30.27 -0.12
C SER A 437 -62.75 31.61 -0.06
N GLU A 438 -62.60 32.21 1.12
CA GLU A 438 -61.91 33.47 1.35
C GLU A 438 -60.52 33.28 1.97
N ARG A 439 -60.05 32.03 2.12
CA ARG A 439 -58.80 31.68 2.81
C ARG A 439 -57.55 32.24 2.11
N ASP A 440 -56.71 32.93 2.88
CA ASP A 440 -55.40 33.47 2.46
C ASP A 440 -54.26 32.44 2.68
N ASP A 441 -53.10 32.65 2.03
CA ASP A 441 -51.84 31.92 2.32
C ASP A 441 -51.15 32.54 3.54
N LEU A 442 -51.52 32.04 4.72
CA LEU A 442 -51.06 32.60 5.99
C LEU A 442 -49.56 32.39 6.21
N THR A 443 -48.91 31.48 5.46
CA THR A 443 -47.45 31.29 5.52
C THR A 443 -46.65 32.51 5.02
N SER A 444 -47.32 33.45 4.33
CA SER A 444 -46.78 34.76 3.99
C SER A 444 -46.43 35.63 5.22
N ILE A 445 -47.02 35.36 6.39
CA ILE A 445 -46.67 36.02 7.65
C ILE A 445 -45.49 35.28 8.29
N LYS A 446 -44.37 35.98 8.47
CA LYS A 446 -43.14 35.42 9.06
C LYS A 446 -43.43 34.90 10.47
N GLY A 447 -43.24 33.59 10.66
CA GLY A 447 -43.48 32.88 11.92
C GLY A 447 -44.64 31.89 11.86
N ILE A 448 -45.46 31.94 10.80
CA ILE A 448 -46.42 30.90 10.42
C ILE A 448 -45.71 29.93 9.47
N ASP A 449 -45.66 28.65 9.85
CA ASP A 449 -45.32 27.54 8.97
C ASP A 449 -46.58 26.78 8.54
N GLN A 450 -46.48 25.85 7.58
CA GLN A 450 -47.63 25.10 7.05
C GLN A 450 -48.45 24.37 8.15
N PHE A 451 -47.82 23.93 9.24
CA PHE A 451 -48.54 23.28 10.33
C PHE A 451 -49.22 24.31 11.26
N THR A 452 -48.59 25.45 11.49
CA THR A 452 -49.18 26.61 12.17
C THR A 452 -50.37 27.18 11.40
N GLU A 453 -50.30 27.21 10.08
CA GLU A 453 -51.42 27.55 9.19
C GLU A 453 -52.54 26.49 9.29
N LYS A 454 -52.24 25.19 9.22
CA LYS A 454 -53.24 24.13 9.47
C LYS A 454 -53.93 24.34 10.84
N LYS A 455 -53.18 24.71 11.89
CA LYS A 455 -53.72 25.01 13.22
C LYS A 455 -54.62 26.25 13.24
N LEU A 456 -54.21 27.35 12.62
CA LEU A 456 -55.02 28.57 12.49
C LEU A 456 -56.32 28.30 11.72
N ASN A 457 -56.24 27.57 10.61
CA ASN A 457 -57.40 27.15 9.84
C ASN A 457 -58.33 26.23 10.66
N ALA A 458 -57.76 25.30 11.45
CA ALA A 458 -58.52 24.47 12.40
C ALA A 458 -59.13 25.29 13.56
N LEU A 459 -58.54 26.44 13.90
CA LEU A 459 -59.07 27.41 14.87
C LEU A 459 -60.09 28.38 14.24
N GLY A 460 -60.39 28.28 12.94
CA GLY A 460 -61.35 29.16 12.23
C GLY A 460 -60.77 30.49 11.74
N ILE A 461 -59.45 30.67 11.83
CA ILE A 461 -58.73 31.88 11.42
C ILE A 461 -58.10 31.60 10.04
N LEU A 462 -58.73 32.14 9.00
CA LEU A 462 -58.49 31.81 7.60
C LEU A 462 -57.83 32.96 6.81
N THR A 463 -57.85 34.18 7.33
CA THR A 463 -57.49 35.39 6.57
C THR A 463 -56.47 36.29 7.27
N TYR A 464 -55.70 37.03 6.48
CA TYR A 464 -54.94 38.18 6.96
C TYR A 464 -55.86 39.20 7.65
N MET A 465 -57.09 39.37 7.14
CA MET A 465 -58.05 40.32 7.71
C MET A 465 -58.35 40.02 9.18
N GLN A 466 -58.64 38.76 9.52
CA GLN A 466 -58.85 38.31 10.90
C GLN A 466 -57.59 38.54 11.76
N ILE A 467 -56.41 38.16 11.28
CA ILE A 467 -55.13 38.36 11.99
C ILE A 467 -54.82 39.85 12.19
N SER A 468 -55.21 40.71 11.24
CA SER A 468 -55.06 42.17 11.34
C SER A 468 -55.93 42.77 12.46
N ASN A 469 -57.03 42.12 12.82
CA ASN A 469 -57.97 42.58 13.84
C ASN A 469 -57.64 42.07 15.26
N PHE A 470 -56.55 41.32 15.44
CA PHE A 470 -56.11 40.91 16.78
C PHE A 470 -55.75 42.13 17.65
N ASP A 471 -56.27 42.16 18.88
CA ASP A 471 -55.81 43.00 19.97
C ASP A 471 -54.83 42.22 20.87
N SER A 472 -54.45 42.76 22.04
CA SER A 472 -53.57 42.06 22.99
C SER A 472 -54.20 40.79 23.56
N GLU A 473 -55.48 40.85 23.99
CA GLU A 473 -56.16 39.72 24.64
C GLU A 473 -56.38 38.58 23.63
N THR A 474 -56.80 38.90 22.41
CA THR A 474 -56.90 37.90 21.33
C THR A 474 -55.54 37.34 20.91
N THR A 475 -54.47 38.15 20.92
CA THR A 475 -53.12 37.68 20.58
C THR A 475 -52.65 36.60 21.55
N ASP A 476 -52.85 36.79 22.86
CA ASP A 476 -52.52 35.80 23.88
C ASP A 476 -53.41 34.55 23.79
N ILE A 477 -54.73 34.72 23.60
CA ILE A 477 -55.66 33.58 23.46
C ILE A 477 -55.33 32.74 22.21
N VAL A 478 -54.99 33.37 21.08
CA VAL A 478 -54.56 32.66 19.86
C VAL A 478 -53.23 31.96 20.08
N ASN A 479 -52.26 32.62 20.72
CA ASN A 479 -50.96 32.02 21.05
C ASN A 479 -51.12 30.71 21.85
N ASP A 480 -51.90 30.75 22.92
CA ASP A 480 -52.12 29.60 23.80
C ASP A 480 -53.05 28.56 23.15
N SER A 481 -54.00 28.98 22.30
CA SER A 481 -54.84 28.08 21.51
C SER A 481 -54.03 27.27 20.49
N LEU A 482 -52.99 27.87 19.90
CA LEU A 482 -52.05 27.19 18.99
C LEU A 482 -51.05 26.26 19.71
N GLU A 483 -51.09 26.14 21.04
CA GLU A 483 -50.12 25.41 21.86
C GLU A 483 -48.67 25.94 21.68
N PHE A 484 -48.51 27.27 21.65
CA PHE A 484 -47.20 27.92 21.64
C PHE A 484 -46.68 28.27 23.04
N VAL A 485 -45.41 28.67 23.12
CA VAL A 485 -44.87 29.37 24.29
C VAL A 485 -45.49 30.78 24.39
N PRO A 486 -45.75 31.33 25.59
CA PRO A 486 -46.37 32.64 25.75
C PRO A 486 -45.66 33.76 24.97
N GLY A 487 -46.44 34.65 24.36
CA GLY A 487 -45.95 35.85 23.66
C GLY A 487 -45.37 35.64 22.24
N ARG A 488 -45.28 34.40 21.71
CA ARG A 488 -44.69 34.15 20.38
C ARG A 488 -45.43 34.86 19.24
N VAL A 489 -46.76 34.97 19.30
CA VAL A 489 -47.56 35.68 18.28
C VAL A 489 -47.30 37.20 18.31
N GLU A 490 -47.11 37.79 19.51
CA GLU A 490 -46.78 39.21 19.68
C GLU A 490 -45.33 39.51 19.26
N GLU A 491 -44.36 38.68 19.68
CA GLU A 491 -42.95 38.80 19.29
C GLU A 491 -42.78 38.76 17.77
N MET A 492 -43.47 37.83 17.10
CA MET A 492 -43.50 37.74 15.64
C MET A 492 -44.38 38.81 14.98
N SER A 493 -45.07 39.65 15.76
CA SER A 493 -45.82 40.84 15.30
C SER A 493 -46.82 40.53 14.17
N TRP A 494 -47.48 39.37 14.21
CA TRP A 494 -48.35 38.89 13.13
C TRP A 494 -49.42 39.91 12.72
N THR A 495 -50.04 40.58 13.69
CA THR A 495 -51.03 41.65 13.48
C THR A 495 -50.48 42.81 12.62
N GLN A 496 -49.21 43.17 12.77
CA GLN A 496 -48.56 44.23 11.99
C GLN A 496 -48.17 43.74 10.59
N GLN A 497 -47.72 42.48 10.47
CA GLN A 497 -47.44 41.85 9.18
C GLN A 497 -48.72 41.74 8.34
N ALA A 498 -49.83 41.23 8.90
CA ALA A 498 -51.12 41.13 8.24
C ALA A 498 -51.63 42.50 7.74
N LYS A 499 -51.57 43.54 8.60
CA LYS A 499 -51.88 44.94 8.22
C LYS A 499 -50.99 45.47 7.09
N THR A 500 -49.78 44.95 6.95
CA THR A 500 -48.83 45.33 5.89
C THR A 500 -49.13 44.61 4.58
N ILE A 501 -49.46 43.31 4.63
CA ILE A 501 -49.85 42.50 3.46
C ILE A 501 -51.12 43.07 2.81
N ILE A 502 -52.21 43.22 3.58
CA ILE A 502 -53.48 43.82 3.12
C ILE A 502 -53.26 45.19 2.47
N ARG A 503 -52.34 46.00 3.04
CA ARG A 503 -52.01 47.32 2.52
C ARG A 503 -51.21 47.27 1.21
N LEU A 504 -50.37 46.26 1.02
CA LEU A 504 -49.59 46.06 -0.21
C LEU A 504 -50.48 45.49 -1.33
N GLU A 505 -51.35 44.54 -1.03
CA GLU A 505 -52.34 43.99 -1.99
C GLU A 505 -53.31 45.08 -2.47
N GLY A 506 -53.73 45.98 -1.58
CA GLY A 506 -54.53 47.15 -1.95
C GLY A 506 -53.82 48.13 -2.90
N VAL A 507 -52.49 48.19 -2.89
CA VAL A 507 -51.69 49.15 -3.71
C VAL A 507 -51.63 48.76 -5.19
N ASP A 508 -51.72 47.48 -5.55
CA ASP A 508 -51.70 47.05 -6.96
C ASP A 508 -52.97 47.47 -7.73
N SER A 509 -53.99 47.97 -7.03
CA SER A 509 -55.21 48.57 -7.60
C SER A 509 -55.21 50.11 -7.64
N GLY A 510 -54.22 50.77 -7.02
CA GLY A 510 -54.22 52.21 -6.74
C GLY A 510 -52.97 52.95 -7.20
N SER A 511 -53.11 53.77 -8.25
CA SER A 511 -51.99 54.53 -8.82
C SER A 511 -51.53 55.71 -7.95
N GLU A 512 -50.35 55.62 -7.33
CA GLU A 512 -49.25 56.63 -7.35
C GLU A 512 -48.11 56.24 -6.38
N ARG A 513 -46.84 56.39 -6.81
CA ARG A 513 -45.65 56.19 -5.96
C ARG A 513 -45.13 57.52 -5.42
N PRO A 514 -44.99 57.68 -4.09
CA PRO A 514 -43.98 58.55 -3.50
C PRO A 514 -42.71 57.76 -3.16
N VAL A 515 -41.54 58.38 -3.33
CA VAL A 515 -40.25 57.81 -2.92
C VAL A 515 -40.11 57.86 -1.40
N LEU A 516 -39.65 56.76 -0.79
CA LEU A 516 -39.00 56.81 0.51
C LEU A 516 -37.51 56.57 0.34
N ILE A 517 -36.71 57.47 0.93
CA ILE A 517 -35.26 57.36 1.05
C ILE A 517 -34.99 56.41 2.23
N SER A 518 -34.05 55.49 2.05
CA SER A 518 -33.46 54.70 3.13
C SER A 518 -31.95 54.89 3.06
N ASP A 519 -31.34 55.34 4.14
CA ASP A 519 -29.94 55.74 4.18
C ASP A 519 -28.97 54.58 3.95
N GLU A 520 -27.84 54.88 3.32
CA GLU A 520 -26.70 53.96 3.21
C GLU A 520 -26.00 53.84 4.57
N SER A 521 -25.91 52.61 5.12
CA SER A 521 -24.90 52.28 6.13
C SER A 521 -24.49 50.80 6.07
N GLU A 522 -23.37 50.59 5.37
CA GLU A 522 -22.29 49.67 5.75
C GLU A 522 -22.63 48.20 6.08
N MET A 523 -22.59 47.36 5.03
CA MET A 523 -21.66 46.23 5.05
C MET A 523 -21.08 45.97 3.66
N GLU A 524 -19.78 46.24 3.51
CA GLU A 524 -18.96 45.66 2.45
C GLU A 524 -18.78 44.15 2.74
N GLY A 525 -18.57 43.26 1.76
CA GLY A 525 -18.51 43.48 0.32
C GLY A 525 -18.41 42.17 -0.47
N ALA A 526 -18.85 41.05 0.13
CA ALA A 526 -18.82 39.74 -0.52
C ALA A 526 -19.92 39.66 -1.58
N LYS A 527 -19.54 39.74 -2.86
CA LYS A 527 -20.40 39.33 -3.97
C LYS A 527 -20.77 37.85 -3.78
N MET A 528 -22.02 37.55 -3.44
CA MET A 528 -22.54 36.19 -3.65
C MET A 528 -22.57 35.93 -5.16
N VAL A 529 -21.65 35.11 -5.67
CA VAL A 529 -21.54 34.87 -7.11
C VAL A 529 -22.62 33.86 -7.52
N LYS A 530 -23.77 34.37 -7.96
CA LYS A 530 -24.89 33.52 -8.40
C LYS A 530 -24.57 32.90 -9.76
N ILE A 531 -24.76 31.58 -9.88
CA ILE A 531 -24.61 30.83 -11.13
C ILE A 531 -25.47 31.48 -12.22
N ASN A 532 -24.85 31.84 -13.35
CA ASN A 532 -25.51 32.58 -14.43
C ASN A 532 -26.33 31.64 -15.33
N TRP A 533 -27.54 31.28 -14.87
CA TRP A 533 -28.46 30.40 -15.60
C TRP A 533 -28.85 30.92 -16.99
N ALA A 534 -28.82 32.24 -17.22
CA ALA A 534 -29.06 32.82 -18.54
C ALA A 534 -27.92 32.55 -19.55
N GLN A 535 -26.70 32.31 -19.07
CA GLN A 535 -25.52 31.99 -19.89
C GLN A 535 -25.43 30.49 -20.19
N ILE A 536 -25.57 29.63 -19.17
CA ILE A 536 -25.41 28.17 -19.34
C ILE A 536 -26.70 27.46 -19.81
N GLY A 537 -27.86 28.02 -19.47
CA GLY A 537 -29.18 27.44 -19.75
C GLY A 537 -29.57 26.30 -18.81
N GLU A 538 -30.85 25.92 -18.90
CA GLU A 538 -31.42 24.79 -18.18
C GLU A 538 -31.31 23.50 -19.00
N ALA A 539 -31.24 22.35 -18.32
CA ALA A 539 -31.22 21.04 -18.97
C ALA A 539 -32.61 20.62 -19.52
N GLY A 540 -33.71 21.11 -18.94
CA GLY A 540 -35.06 20.63 -19.22
C GLY A 540 -35.20 19.11 -19.02
N ASP A 541 -36.04 18.47 -19.83
CA ASP A 541 -36.25 17.01 -19.85
C ASP A 541 -35.09 16.22 -20.49
N ARG A 542 -33.98 16.88 -20.83
CA ARG A 542 -32.86 16.25 -21.55
C ARG A 542 -32.16 15.22 -20.66
N LYS A 543 -31.99 14.00 -21.18
CA LYS A 543 -31.24 12.94 -20.51
C LYS A 543 -29.86 13.46 -20.09
N SER A 544 -29.53 13.30 -18.82
CA SER A 544 -28.27 13.76 -18.25
C SER A 544 -27.08 13.05 -18.87
N ASP A 545 -26.02 13.81 -19.16
CA ASP A 545 -24.73 13.28 -19.59
C ASP A 545 -24.00 12.61 -18.42
N ASN A 546 -22.98 11.79 -18.74
CA ASN A 546 -22.01 11.30 -17.76
C ASN A 546 -20.88 12.33 -17.63
N LEU A 547 -20.98 13.20 -16.64
CA LEU A 547 -20.05 14.31 -16.40
C LEU A 547 -18.69 13.83 -15.91
N THR A 548 -18.54 12.58 -15.42
CA THR A 548 -17.24 12.03 -15.00
C THR A 548 -16.27 11.80 -16.17
N LYS A 549 -16.69 12.06 -17.42
CA LYS A 549 -15.78 12.18 -18.56
C LYS A 549 -14.92 13.46 -18.51
N ILE A 550 -15.32 14.48 -17.74
CA ILE A 550 -14.53 15.70 -17.53
C ILE A 550 -13.49 15.44 -16.44
N LYS A 551 -12.20 15.64 -16.74
CA LYS A 551 -11.11 15.47 -15.79
C LYS A 551 -11.31 16.39 -14.57
N GLY A 552 -11.36 15.79 -13.38
CA GLY A 552 -11.62 16.47 -12.11
C GLY A 552 -13.07 16.40 -11.62
N VAL A 553 -14.00 15.84 -12.42
CA VAL A 553 -15.37 15.50 -11.98
C VAL A 553 -15.40 14.04 -11.55
N ASP A 554 -15.45 13.78 -10.25
CA ASP A 554 -15.76 12.44 -9.70
C ASP A 554 -17.29 12.22 -9.58
N VAL A 555 -17.71 11.03 -9.16
CA VAL A 555 -19.13 10.67 -8.99
C VAL A 555 -19.85 11.55 -7.94
N LYS A 556 -19.14 12.06 -6.93
CA LYS A 556 -19.71 12.94 -5.88
C LYS A 556 -19.88 14.36 -6.40
N ILE A 557 -18.91 14.86 -7.16
CA ILE A 557 -18.95 16.15 -7.85
C ILE A 557 -20.04 16.14 -8.92
N GLU A 558 -20.14 15.06 -9.70
CA GLU A 558 -21.23 14.85 -10.64
C GLU A 558 -22.60 14.89 -9.92
N LYS A 559 -22.75 14.16 -8.80
CA LYS A 559 -24.00 14.18 -8.02
C LYS A 559 -24.34 15.60 -7.52
N LYS A 560 -23.36 16.37 -7.04
CA LYS A 560 -23.55 17.79 -6.66
C LYS A 560 -23.98 18.65 -7.85
N LEU A 561 -23.31 18.55 -9.01
CA LEU A 561 -23.68 19.26 -10.24
C LEU A 561 -25.13 18.95 -10.66
N LYS A 562 -25.52 17.67 -10.64
CA LYS A 562 -26.87 17.22 -11.00
C LYS A 562 -27.96 17.71 -10.03
N VAL A 563 -27.61 17.91 -8.75
CA VAL A 563 -28.46 18.58 -7.74
C VAL A 563 -28.57 20.09 -8.00
N LEU A 564 -27.46 20.76 -8.33
CA LEU A 564 -27.46 22.18 -8.70
C LEU A 564 -28.25 22.49 -9.98
N GLY A 565 -28.48 21.49 -10.85
CA GLY A 565 -29.18 21.65 -12.14
C GLY A 565 -28.27 21.59 -13.37
N ILE A 566 -26.96 21.40 -13.17
CA ILE A 566 -25.96 21.23 -14.23
C ILE A 566 -25.86 19.74 -14.55
N ARG A 567 -26.43 19.34 -15.70
CA ARG A 567 -26.67 17.92 -16.05
C ARG A 567 -26.10 17.51 -17.40
N THR A 568 -25.56 18.46 -18.17
CA THR A 568 -25.10 18.25 -19.54
C THR A 568 -23.75 18.89 -19.83
N PHE A 569 -23.02 18.35 -20.81
CA PHE A 569 -21.82 18.97 -21.34
C PHE A 569 -22.10 20.33 -21.98
N ASP A 570 -23.28 20.52 -22.58
CA ASP A 570 -23.65 21.79 -23.21
C ASP A 570 -23.71 22.95 -22.20
N GLN A 571 -24.30 22.74 -21.02
CA GLN A 571 -24.29 23.73 -19.94
C GLN A 571 -22.87 24.07 -19.47
N ILE A 572 -22.02 23.06 -19.25
CA ILE A 572 -20.63 23.29 -18.80
C ILE A 572 -19.81 23.98 -19.89
N SER A 573 -20.01 23.65 -21.16
CA SER A 573 -19.30 24.25 -22.31
C SER A 573 -19.55 25.75 -22.51
N LYS A 574 -20.55 26.31 -21.83
CA LYS A 574 -20.96 27.73 -21.91
C LYS A 574 -20.51 28.56 -20.71
N MET A 575 -19.92 27.95 -19.69
CA MET A 575 -19.49 28.68 -18.49
C MET A 575 -18.46 29.76 -18.85
N ASP A 576 -18.76 31.00 -18.48
CA ASP A 576 -17.77 32.08 -18.39
C ASP A 576 -17.06 32.03 -17.02
N LYS A 577 -15.99 32.82 -16.83
CA LYS A 577 -15.18 32.78 -15.60
C LYS A 577 -16.02 33.06 -14.34
N ASP A 578 -16.92 34.04 -14.40
CA ASP A 578 -17.84 34.36 -13.29
C ASP A 578 -18.74 33.15 -12.96
N THR A 579 -19.21 32.40 -13.96
CA THR A 579 -19.99 31.17 -13.75
C THR A 579 -19.14 29.98 -13.28
N GLU A 580 -17.91 29.82 -13.81
CA GLU A 580 -16.98 28.79 -13.33
C GLU A 580 -16.67 28.98 -11.85
N ASP A 581 -16.47 30.22 -11.40
CA ASP A 581 -16.21 30.55 -9.99
C ASP A 581 -17.47 30.40 -9.11
N ALA A 582 -18.66 30.80 -9.59
CA ALA A 582 -19.93 30.54 -8.91
C ALA A 582 -20.18 29.03 -8.68
N VAL A 583 -19.88 28.20 -9.68
CA VAL A 583 -19.98 26.74 -9.59
C VAL A 583 -18.89 26.18 -8.68
N ASN A 584 -17.68 26.73 -8.71
CA ASN A 584 -16.59 26.35 -7.83
C ASN A 584 -16.93 26.61 -6.34
N GLU A 585 -17.52 27.76 -6.03
CA GLU A 585 -18.05 28.11 -4.70
C GLU A 585 -19.20 27.18 -4.30
N ALA A 586 -20.23 27.03 -5.14
CA ALA A 586 -21.41 26.20 -4.86
C ALA A 586 -21.10 24.70 -4.68
N LEU A 587 -20.02 24.20 -5.29
CA LEU A 587 -19.53 22.84 -5.09
C LEU A 587 -18.65 22.68 -3.83
N GLY A 588 -18.16 23.78 -3.23
CA GLY A 588 -17.21 23.77 -2.12
C GLY A 588 -15.81 23.31 -2.54
N LEU A 589 -15.28 23.86 -3.64
CA LEU A 589 -13.98 23.51 -4.21
C LEU A 589 -12.92 24.59 -3.95
N MET A 590 -11.64 24.20 -3.97
CA MET A 590 -10.51 25.14 -3.95
C MET A 590 -10.64 26.22 -5.05
N PRO A 591 -10.27 27.49 -4.80
CA PRO A 591 -10.43 28.57 -5.77
C PRO A 591 -9.86 28.31 -7.17
N ASP A 592 -10.61 28.74 -8.18
CA ASP A 592 -10.41 28.50 -9.61
C ASP A 592 -10.37 27.02 -10.06
N ARG A 593 -10.66 26.00 -9.23
CA ARG A 593 -10.47 24.57 -9.63
C ARG A 593 -11.22 24.22 -10.91
N VAL A 594 -12.46 24.70 -11.09
CA VAL A 594 -13.24 24.53 -12.33
C VAL A 594 -12.47 25.08 -13.55
N SER A 595 -12.02 26.33 -13.47
CA SER A 595 -11.31 27.00 -14.57
C SER A 595 -9.88 26.46 -14.81
N LYS A 596 -9.15 26.11 -13.75
CA LYS A 596 -7.81 25.49 -13.82
C LYS A 596 -7.86 24.08 -14.42
N MET A 597 -8.96 23.34 -14.21
CA MET A 597 -9.24 22.06 -14.84
C MET A 597 -9.87 22.22 -16.24
N LEU A 598 -10.06 23.44 -16.74
CA LEU A 598 -10.59 23.74 -18.08
C LEU A 598 -11.93 23.04 -18.38
N TRP A 599 -12.83 22.97 -17.40
CA TRP A 599 -14.08 22.19 -17.51
C TRP A 599 -14.92 22.62 -18.71
N ALA A 600 -15.06 23.92 -18.98
CA ALA A 600 -15.78 24.41 -20.15
C ALA A 600 -15.18 23.90 -21.47
N GLN A 601 -13.84 23.87 -21.60
CA GLN A 601 -13.16 23.40 -22.82
C GLN A 601 -13.28 21.89 -23.00
N GLN A 602 -13.14 21.11 -21.92
CA GLN A 602 -13.35 19.66 -21.95
C GLN A 602 -14.80 19.31 -22.32
N ALA A 603 -15.77 19.99 -21.71
CA ALA A 603 -17.19 19.80 -21.99
C ALA A 603 -17.54 20.20 -23.44
N LEU A 604 -16.93 21.24 -23.98
CA LEU A 604 -17.10 21.63 -25.39
C LEU A 604 -16.69 20.48 -26.33
N SER A 605 -15.51 19.88 -26.11
CA SER A 605 -15.05 18.73 -26.90
C SER A 605 -15.94 17.49 -26.70
N LEU A 606 -16.43 17.23 -25.49
CA LEU A 606 -17.30 16.10 -25.16
C LEU A 606 -18.75 16.25 -25.64
N ARG A 607 -19.22 17.47 -25.89
CA ARG A 607 -20.52 17.77 -26.50
C ARG A 607 -20.50 17.56 -28.02
N ASP A 608 -19.35 17.82 -28.64
CA ASP A 608 -19.15 17.75 -30.08
C ASP A 608 -18.58 16.37 -30.53
N SER A 609 -18.68 15.34 -29.66
CA SER A 609 -18.24 13.95 -29.83
C SER A 609 -19.39 12.94 -29.83
#